data_AF-A0A954RY38-F1
#
_entry.id   AF-A0A954RY38-F1
#
_cell.length_a   1.000
_cell.length_b   1.000
_cell.length_c   1.000
_cell.angle_alpha   90.00
_cell.angle_beta   90.00
_cell.angle_gamma   90.00
#
_symmetry.space_group_name_H-M   'P 1'
#
loop_
_entity.id
_entity.type
_entity.pdbx_description
1 polymer ?
#
loop_
_entity_poly.entity_id
_entity_poly.type
_entity_poly.pdbx_seq_one_letter_code
_entity_poly.pdbx_strand_id
1 'polypeptide(L)'
;PPHVAPTEALSPGEQRAKFVLPEGFEIQLVVSEPDIGQPMNLNFDARGRLWISHSVEYPYPADGEGVEPRGRFPGIEKHPPRDRITIIESIGQNGRAAQIKHFAKGLNIPIGQVPVGNGSDALVYSIPAIVRYSDTNGDGHADKSQTLYGRFGNVDTHGMASSFTRWIDGWIYGCHGFSNHSVIQDASGNKTEMTSGNTYRFRPEGSRFEHFTYGQVNPFGMAFDPLGNLYDADCHSMPVYHLLRGASYPHFGKVAGPLGFGPTMINHNHGSTGICGVAFYSANHFPSHYQESLFICNPVTGRVHQDRLKQFGSTFQADTQPDFIRCNDPWFRPVDAALGPDGALYIADFYNA
;
A
#
# COMPACT_ATOMS: atom_id res chain seq x y z
N PRO A 1 5.58 6.90 21.83
CA PRO A 1 4.19 7.39 21.98
C PRO A 1 3.28 6.22 22.41
N PRO A 2 2.19 6.46 23.16
CA PRO A 2 1.18 5.42 23.38
C PRO A 2 0.63 4.93 22.03
N HIS A 3 0.39 3.62 21.90
CA HIS A 3 -0.13 3.01 20.66
C HIS A 3 -1.61 3.36 20.39
N VAL A 4 -2.31 3.88 21.41
CA VAL A 4 -3.69 4.36 21.34
C VAL A 4 -3.68 5.86 21.56
N ALA A 5 -4.42 6.61 20.73
CA ALA A 5 -4.52 8.05 20.86
C ALA A 5 -5.22 8.41 22.19
N PRO A 6 -4.67 9.34 23.00
CA PRO A 6 -5.23 9.69 24.30
C PRO A 6 -6.33 10.78 24.23
N THR A 7 -6.65 11.25 23.02
CA THR A 7 -7.60 12.36 22.76
C THR A 7 -8.76 11.86 21.92
N GLU A 8 -9.88 12.59 21.91
CA GLU A 8 -10.96 12.36 20.95
C GLU A 8 -10.48 12.56 19.50
N ALA A 9 -11.20 11.95 18.56
CA ALA A 9 -11.04 12.19 17.13
C ALA A 9 -11.35 13.65 16.78
N LEU A 10 -10.59 14.21 15.84
CA LEU A 10 -10.78 15.56 15.30
C LEU A 10 -11.60 15.51 14.01
N SER A 11 -12.35 16.58 13.73
CA SER A 11 -12.91 16.76 12.40
C SER A 11 -11.78 16.99 11.37
N PRO A 12 -12.02 16.70 10.07
CA PRO A 12 -11.01 16.95 9.04
C PRO A 12 -10.49 18.40 8.99
N GLY A 13 -11.34 19.37 9.32
CA GLY A 13 -10.95 20.79 9.40
C GLY A 13 -10.01 21.09 10.58
N GLU A 14 -10.27 20.48 11.74
CA GLU A 14 -9.42 20.61 12.93
C GLU A 14 -8.08 19.92 12.74
N GLN A 15 -8.07 18.69 12.18
CA GLN A 15 -6.84 17.98 11.84
C GLN A 15 -6.03 18.78 10.80
N ARG A 16 -6.68 19.36 9.79
CA ARG A 16 -5.99 20.19 8.78
C ARG A 16 -5.14 21.29 9.41
N ALA A 17 -5.64 21.95 10.45
CA ALA A 17 -4.94 23.01 11.17
C ALA A 17 -3.75 22.52 12.02
N LYS A 18 -3.60 21.20 12.21
CA LYS A 18 -2.51 20.58 12.97
C LYS A 18 -1.33 20.14 12.10
N PHE A 19 -1.46 20.17 10.77
CA PHE A 19 -0.36 19.86 9.87
C PHE A 19 0.67 20.98 9.83
N VAL A 20 1.94 20.56 9.79
CA VAL A 20 3.09 21.40 9.52
C VAL A 20 3.70 20.91 8.21
N LEU A 21 3.70 21.79 7.22
CA LEU A 21 4.18 21.55 5.85
C LEU A 21 5.35 22.49 5.53
N PRO A 22 6.19 22.16 4.54
CA PRO A 22 7.18 23.08 4.01
C PRO A 22 6.52 24.32 3.40
N GLU A 23 7.29 25.41 3.33
CA GLU A 23 6.84 26.64 2.68
C GLU A 23 6.43 26.38 1.21
N GLY A 24 5.29 26.95 0.81
CA GLY A 24 4.75 26.80 -0.55
C GLY A 24 3.86 25.57 -0.75
N PHE A 25 3.66 24.72 0.26
CA PHE A 25 2.76 23.59 0.20
C PHE A 25 1.45 23.83 0.93
N GLU A 26 0.38 23.23 0.42
CA GLU A 26 -0.89 23.09 1.13
C GLU A 26 -1.31 21.62 1.19
N ILE A 27 -2.14 21.29 2.19
CA ILE A 27 -2.82 20.00 2.28
C ILE A 27 -4.32 20.24 2.24
N GLN A 28 -5.02 19.42 1.45
CA GLN A 28 -6.45 19.52 1.19
C GLN A 28 -7.11 18.14 1.38
N LEU A 29 -8.32 18.14 1.94
CA LEU A 29 -9.09 16.92 2.10
C LEU A 29 -9.77 16.55 0.78
N VAL A 30 -9.46 15.37 0.27
CA VAL A 30 -10.13 14.81 -0.91
C VAL A 30 -11.46 14.16 -0.55
N VAL A 31 -11.43 13.20 0.37
CA VAL A 31 -12.60 12.42 0.80
C VAL A 31 -12.39 11.92 2.23
N SER A 32 -13.48 11.73 2.98
CA SER A 32 -13.49 11.22 4.35
C SER A 32 -14.74 10.39 4.59
N GLU A 33 -14.97 9.97 5.83
CA GLU A 33 -16.22 9.37 6.28
C GLU A 33 -17.42 10.29 6.00
N PRO A 34 -18.60 9.73 5.67
CA PRO A 34 -18.89 8.29 5.57
C PRO A 34 -18.57 7.66 4.20
N ASP A 35 -18.07 8.43 3.24
CA ASP A 35 -17.84 7.99 1.86
C ASP A 35 -16.71 6.95 1.75
N ILE A 36 -15.67 7.08 2.58
CA ILE A 36 -14.66 6.06 2.83
C ILE A 36 -14.59 5.75 4.33
N GLY A 37 -14.08 4.56 4.69
CA GLY A 37 -13.65 4.24 6.06
C GLY A 37 -12.14 4.46 6.18
N GLN A 38 -11.42 3.48 6.72
CA GLN A 38 -9.97 3.56 6.94
C GLN A 38 -9.22 3.24 5.63
N PRO A 39 -8.69 4.24 4.89
CA PRO A 39 -8.01 3.99 3.62
C PRO A 39 -6.71 3.21 3.85
N MET A 40 -6.41 2.29 2.94
CA MET A 40 -5.26 1.38 3.03
C MET A 40 -4.32 1.49 1.83
N ASN A 41 -4.83 1.53 0.59
CA ASN A 41 -4.00 1.74 -0.60
C ASN A 41 -4.64 2.64 -1.64
N LEU A 42 -3.78 3.40 -2.33
CA LEU A 42 -4.15 4.34 -3.38
C LEU A 42 -3.58 3.88 -4.72
N ASN A 43 -4.38 3.95 -5.78
CA ASN A 43 -3.90 3.81 -7.16
C ASN A 43 -4.66 4.77 -8.09
N PHE A 44 -4.06 5.07 -9.23
CA PHE A 44 -4.72 5.82 -10.31
C PHE A 44 -4.92 4.93 -11.52
N ASP A 45 -6.07 5.06 -12.19
CA ASP A 45 -6.28 4.43 -13.49
C ASP A 45 -5.85 5.32 -14.66
N ALA A 46 -5.91 4.77 -15.88
CA ALA A 46 -5.55 5.48 -17.10
C ALA A 46 -6.46 6.68 -17.42
N ARG A 47 -7.60 6.84 -16.72
CA ARG A 47 -8.49 8.01 -16.81
C ARG A 47 -8.17 9.07 -15.76
N GLY A 48 -7.19 8.82 -14.89
CA GLY A 48 -6.80 9.71 -13.81
C GLY A 48 -7.74 9.66 -12.60
N ARG A 49 -8.59 8.64 -12.49
CA ARG A 49 -9.47 8.47 -11.33
C ARG A 49 -8.70 7.86 -10.17
N LEU A 50 -8.97 8.31 -8.96
CA LEU A 50 -8.34 7.78 -7.75
C LEU A 50 -9.12 6.57 -7.24
N TRP A 51 -8.43 5.45 -7.07
CA TRP A 51 -8.93 4.20 -6.54
C TRP A 51 -8.41 3.99 -5.13
N ILE A 52 -9.32 3.74 -4.19
CA ILE A 52 -9.04 3.64 -2.76
C ILE A 52 -9.56 2.30 -2.28
N SER A 53 -8.66 1.45 -1.76
CA SER A 53 -9.09 0.40 -0.84
C SER A 53 -9.21 0.99 0.56
N HIS A 54 -10.26 0.61 1.27
CA HIS A 54 -10.39 0.93 2.68
C HIS A 54 -11.00 -0.24 3.42
N SER A 55 -10.64 -0.35 4.70
CA SER A 55 -11.06 -1.46 5.54
C SER A 55 -11.67 -0.94 6.83
N VAL A 56 -12.81 -1.50 7.21
CA VAL A 56 -13.36 -1.41 8.56
C VAL A 56 -13.24 -2.74 9.30
N GLU A 57 -12.84 -3.80 8.58
CA GLU A 57 -12.53 -5.10 9.15
C GLU A 57 -11.09 -5.15 9.69
N TYR A 58 -10.16 -4.32 9.22
CA TYR A 58 -8.78 -4.39 9.72
C TYR A 58 -8.67 -3.99 11.21
N PRO A 59 -7.94 -4.75 12.05
CA PRO A 59 -7.13 -5.95 11.74
C PRO A 59 -7.85 -7.30 11.96
N TYR A 60 -9.17 -7.29 12.16
CA TYR A 60 -10.01 -8.44 12.49
C TYR A 60 -10.92 -8.86 11.32
N PRO A 61 -10.52 -9.83 10.49
CA PRO A 61 -11.28 -10.19 9.32
C PRO A 61 -12.66 -10.73 9.70
N ALA A 62 -13.65 -10.40 8.88
CA ALA A 62 -14.96 -11.02 8.97
C ALA A 62 -14.85 -12.53 8.74
N ASP A 63 -15.70 -13.34 9.40
CA ASP A 63 -15.72 -14.78 9.19
C ASP A 63 -16.09 -15.10 7.72
N GLY A 64 -15.38 -16.06 7.11
CA GLY A 64 -15.60 -16.42 5.71
C GLY A 64 -14.76 -17.60 5.26
N GLU A 65 -15.03 -18.08 4.04
CA GLU A 65 -14.22 -19.12 3.42
C GLU A 65 -12.76 -18.64 3.25
N GLY A 66 -11.80 -19.49 3.61
CA GLY A 66 -10.38 -19.20 3.48
C GLY A 66 -9.78 -18.29 4.56
N VAL A 67 -10.59 -17.79 5.50
CA VAL A 67 -10.07 -17.09 6.68
C VAL A 67 -9.42 -18.09 7.62
N GLU A 68 -8.14 -17.90 7.90
CA GLU A 68 -7.37 -18.80 8.75
C GLU A 68 -7.72 -18.60 10.24
N PRO A 69 -7.72 -19.70 11.04
CA PRO A 69 -7.97 -19.63 12.47
C PRO A 69 -6.98 -18.71 13.18
N ARG A 70 -7.50 -17.86 14.07
CA ARG A 70 -6.72 -16.99 14.94
C ARG A 70 -7.41 -16.82 16.30
N GLY A 71 -6.68 -16.33 17.30
CA GLY A 71 -7.30 -15.92 18.55
C GLY A 71 -8.33 -14.81 18.27
N ARG A 72 -9.60 -15.03 18.61
CA ARG A 72 -10.61 -13.97 18.48
C ARG A 72 -10.40 -12.95 19.59
N PHE A 73 -10.49 -11.67 19.24
CA PHE A 73 -10.75 -10.65 20.24
C PHE A 73 -12.16 -10.86 20.79
N PRO A 74 -12.34 -10.91 22.13
CA PRO A 74 -13.67 -11.04 22.72
C PRO A 74 -14.57 -9.89 22.27
N GLY A 75 -15.83 -10.20 21.94
CA GLY A 75 -16.87 -9.18 21.69
C GLY A 75 -17.11 -8.78 20.24
N ILE A 76 -16.42 -9.39 19.25
CA ILE A 76 -16.74 -9.17 17.83
C ILE A 76 -17.83 -10.15 17.41
N GLU A 77 -19.02 -9.63 17.10
CA GLU A 77 -20.14 -10.40 16.55
C GLU A 77 -19.83 -10.90 15.14
N LYS A 78 -20.44 -12.01 14.73
CA LYS A 78 -20.30 -12.51 13.36
C LYS A 78 -21.12 -11.62 12.42
N HIS A 79 -20.47 -11.11 11.38
CA HIS A 79 -21.12 -10.37 10.30
C HIS A 79 -20.47 -10.71 8.95
N PRO A 80 -21.16 -10.48 7.81
CA PRO A 80 -20.52 -10.56 6.50
C PRO A 80 -19.41 -9.49 6.37
N PRO A 81 -18.40 -9.70 5.50
CA PRO A 81 -17.39 -8.68 5.21
C PRO A 81 -18.03 -7.40 4.64
N ARG A 82 -17.51 -6.23 5.04
CA ARG A 82 -18.09 -4.91 4.70
C ARG A 82 -17.17 -4.01 3.88
N ASP A 83 -15.92 -4.41 3.68
CA ASP A 83 -14.95 -3.56 3.00
C ASP A 83 -15.29 -3.36 1.53
N ARG A 84 -14.77 -2.27 0.96
CA ARG A 84 -15.08 -1.87 -0.41
C ARG A 84 -13.89 -1.21 -1.11
N ILE A 85 -13.92 -1.25 -2.44
CA ILE A 85 -13.09 -0.39 -3.29
C ILE A 85 -13.93 0.80 -3.72
N THR A 86 -13.38 2.00 -3.56
CA THR A 86 -14.04 3.26 -3.91
C THR A 86 -13.25 3.99 -4.99
N ILE A 87 -13.95 4.56 -5.97
CA ILE A 87 -13.40 5.36 -7.05
C ILE A 87 -13.84 6.81 -6.84
N ILE A 88 -12.90 7.73 -6.84
CA ILE A 88 -13.14 9.17 -6.97
C ILE A 88 -12.98 9.52 -8.44
N GLU A 89 -14.11 9.77 -9.12
CA GLU A 89 -14.15 10.03 -10.57
C GLU A 89 -13.53 11.37 -10.94
N SER A 90 -13.65 12.37 -10.06
CA SER A 90 -13.02 13.68 -10.23
C SER A 90 -12.86 14.41 -8.90
N ILE A 91 -11.86 15.27 -8.85
CA ILE A 91 -11.55 16.14 -7.73
C ILE A 91 -11.82 17.57 -8.17
N GLY A 92 -12.67 18.28 -7.44
CA GLY A 92 -13.04 19.66 -7.73
C GLY A 92 -11.89 20.63 -7.46
N GLN A 93 -12.04 21.87 -7.93
CA GLN A 93 -11.05 22.93 -7.71
C GLN A 93 -10.79 23.26 -6.24
N ASN A 94 -11.70 22.86 -5.34
CA ASN A 94 -11.56 22.99 -3.89
C ASN A 94 -10.82 21.79 -3.24
N GLY A 95 -10.27 20.89 -4.05
CA GLY A 95 -9.57 19.68 -3.62
C GLY A 95 -10.48 18.54 -3.18
N ARG A 96 -11.81 18.68 -3.21
CA ARG A 96 -12.75 17.65 -2.73
C ARG A 96 -13.23 16.73 -3.84
N ALA A 97 -13.52 15.48 -3.49
CA ALA A 97 -14.20 14.53 -4.36
C ALA A 97 -15.54 15.11 -4.86
N ALA A 98 -15.72 15.15 -6.17
CA ALA A 98 -16.96 15.62 -6.79
C ALA A 98 -17.93 14.47 -7.08
N GLN A 99 -17.41 13.28 -7.38
CA GLN A 99 -18.19 12.09 -7.71
C GLN A 99 -17.50 10.86 -7.14
N ILE A 100 -18.26 10.07 -6.40
CA ILE A 100 -17.78 8.90 -5.65
C ILE A 100 -18.59 7.69 -6.09
N LYS A 101 -17.90 6.59 -6.42
CA LYS A 101 -18.51 5.30 -6.75
C LYS A 101 -17.91 4.18 -5.92
N HIS A 102 -18.75 3.28 -5.42
CA HIS A 102 -18.29 2.07 -4.73
C HIS A 102 -18.23 0.92 -5.74
N PHE A 103 -17.03 0.69 -6.29
CA PHE A 103 -16.80 -0.23 -7.40
C PHE A 103 -17.05 -1.69 -7.01
N ALA A 104 -16.44 -2.14 -5.90
CA ALA A 104 -16.61 -3.49 -5.36
C ALA A 104 -16.90 -3.41 -3.86
N LYS A 105 -17.76 -4.29 -3.35
CA LYS A 105 -18.21 -4.32 -1.95
C LYS A 105 -18.24 -5.74 -1.41
N GLY A 106 -18.32 -5.88 -0.09
CA GLY A 106 -18.35 -7.20 0.56
C GLY A 106 -16.98 -7.86 0.59
N LEU A 107 -15.93 -7.05 0.61
CA LEU A 107 -14.53 -7.48 0.63
C LEU A 107 -14.08 -7.70 2.07
N ASN A 108 -13.01 -8.48 2.23
CA ASN A 108 -12.42 -8.79 3.53
C ASN A 108 -10.94 -8.37 3.51
N ILE A 109 -10.67 -7.21 4.11
CA ILE A 109 -9.36 -6.56 4.24
C ILE A 109 -8.64 -6.45 2.88
N PRO A 110 -9.14 -5.61 1.95
CA PRO A 110 -8.63 -5.53 0.59
C PRO A 110 -7.38 -4.65 0.47
N ILE A 111 -6.30 -5.05 1.14
CA ILE A 111 -5.05 -4.26 1.25
C ILE A 111 -4.09 -4.41 0.06
N GLY A 112 -4.61 -4.82 -1.10
CA GLY A 112 -3.88 -4.82 -2.36
C GLY A 112 -4.87 -4.64 -3.50
N GLN A 113 -4.71 -3.59 -4.31
CA GLN A 113 -5.57 -3.34 -5.46
C GLN A 113 -4.84 -2.60 -6.57
N VAL A 114 -5.15 -2.89 -7.84
CA VAL A 114 -4.81 -2.04 -8.99
C VAL A 114 -5.97 -2.00 -9.98
N PRO A 115 -6.32 -0.82 -10.51
CA PRO A 115 -7.11 -0.75 -11.72
C PRO A 115 -6.31 -1.25 -12.94
N VAL A 116 -6.99 -1.96 -13.84
CA VAL A 116 -6.43 -2.47 -15.10
C VAL A 116 -7.34 -2.15 -16.29
N GLY A 117 -6.87 -2.40 -17.51
CA GLY A 117 -7.56 -1.98 -18.72
C GLY A 117 -7.64 -0.45 -18.82
N ASN A 118 -8.82 0.08 -19.15
CA ASN A 118 -9.14 1.51 -19.13
C ASN A 118 -9.79 1.95 -17.80
N GLY A 119 -9.60 1.18 -16.73
CA GLY A 119 -10.32 1.35 -15.46
C GLY A 119 -11.72 0.74 -15.48
N SER A 120 -12.00 -0.22 -16.36
CA SER A 120 -13.19 -1.09 -16.30
C SER A 120 -13.02 -2.24 -15.32
N ASP A 121 -11.76 -2.62 -15.05
CA ASP A 121 -11.41 -3.77 -14.24
C ASP A 121 -10.50 -3.33 -13.09
N ALA A 122 -10.54 -4.06 -11.99
CA ALA A 122 -9.51 -4.01 -10.96
C ALA A 122 -9.12 -5.40 -10.51
N LEU A 123 -7.84 -5.59 -10.19
CA LEU A 123 -7.36 -6.76 -9.46
C LEU A 123 -7.29 -6.39 -8.01
N VAL A 124 -7.98 -7.14 -7.16
CA VAL A 124 -8.16 -6.82 -5.75
C VAL A 124 -7.86 -8.06 -4.95
N TYR A 125 -6.95 -7.93 -3.98
CA TYR A 125 -6.85 -8.90 -2.91
C TYR A 125 -8.09 -8.77 -2.01
N SER A 126 -8.70 -9.89 -1.66
CA SER A 126 -9.68 -10.00 -0.59
C SER A 126 -9.52 -11.41 -0.05
N ILE A 127 -9.41 -11.58 1.28
CA ILE A 127 -9.06 -12.87 1.87
C ILE A 127 -9.89 -14.02 1.25
N PRO A 128 -9.27 -15.11 0.75
CA PRO A 128 -7.82 -15.42 0.71
C PRO A 128 -7.19 -15.29 -0.70
N ALA A 129 -7.71 -14.43 -1.58
CA ALA A 129 -7.42 -14.49 -3.01
C ALA A 129 -7.27 -13.13 -3.70
N ILE A 130 -6.54 -13.13 -4.81
CA ILE A 130 -6.55 -12.08 -5.82
C ILE A 130 -7.70 -12.37 -6.78
N VAL A 131 -8.64 -11.45 -6.84
CA VAL A 131 -9.86 -11.52 -7.64
C VAL A 131 -9.87 -10.37 -8.63
N ARG A 132 -10.17 -10.68 -9.89
CA ARG A 132 -10.51 -9.68 -10.90
C ARG A 132 -11.97 -9.29 -10.71
N TYR A 133 -12.23 -8.00 -10.56
CA TYR A 133 -13.57 -7.41 -10.60
C TYR A 133 -13.69 -6.60 -11.88
N SER A 134 -14.80 -6.76 -12.62
CA SER A 134 -15.04 -6.10 -13.90
C SER A 134 -16.41 -5.41 -13.92
N ASP A 135 -16.41 -4.17 -14.37
CA ASP A 135 -17.59 -3.40 -14.79
C ASP A 135 -17.77 -3.61 -16.30
N THR A 136 -18.80 -4.38 -16.68
CA THR A 136 -19.06 -4.74 -18.08
C THR A 136 -20.15 -3.89 -18.73
N ASN A 137 -20.86 -3.07 -17.95
CA ASN A 137 -21.93 -2.20 -18.42
C ASN A 137 -21.56 -0.70 -18.42
N GLY A 138 -20.43 -0.33 -17.81
CA GLY A 138 -19.88 1.03 -17.76
C GLY A 138 -20.49 1.93 -16.69
N ASP A 139 -21.22 1.39 -15.70
CA ASP A 139 -21.85 2.20 -14.65
C ASP A 139 -20.88 2.60 -13.52
N GLY A 140 -19.69 2.00 -13.47
CA GLY A 140 -18.68 2.20 -12.45
C GLY A 140 -18.83 1.28 -11.23
N HIS A 141 -19.61 0.20 -11.35
CA HIS A 141 -19.75 -0.88 -10.39
C HIS A 141 -19.36 -2.22 -11.04
N ALA A 142 -18.62 -3.04 -10.30
CA ALA A 142 -18.27 -4.37 -10.78
C ALA A 142 -19.50 -5.28 -10.80
N ASP A 143 -19.79 -5.88 -11.96
CA ASP A 143 -20.87 -6.84 -12.17
C ASP A 143 -20.37 -8.28 -12.37
N LYS A 144 -19.05 -8.46 -12.56
CA LYS A 144 -18.39 -9.76 -12.64
C LYS A 144 -17.19 -9.84 -11.71
N SER A 145 -16.94 -11.05 -11.23
CA SER A 145 -15.73 -11.39 -10.50
C SER A 145 -15.14 -12.73 -10.99
N GLN A 146 -13.81 -12.83 -10.96
CA GLN A 146 -13.06 -14.04 -11.29
C GLN A 146 -11.84 -14.16 -10.39
N THR A 147 -11.76 -15.24 -9.61
CA THR A 147 -10.55 -15.56 -8.84
C THR A 147 -9.41 -15.94 -9.78
N LEU A 148 -8.27 -15.27 -9.67
CA LEU A 148 -7.07 -15.54 -10.47
C LEU A 148 -6.01 -16.32 -9.70
N TYR A 149 -5.75 -15.91 -8.46
CA TYR A 149 -4.74 -16.52 -7.59
C TYR A 149 -5.34 -16.66 -6.20
N GLY A 150 -5.46 -17.89 -5.70
CA GLY A 150 -5.99 -18.15 -4.36
C GLY A 150 -4.94 -18.73 -3.41
N ARG A 151 -5.36 -18.98 -2.16
CA ARG A 151 -4.55 -19.62 -1.10
C ARG A 151 -3.41 -18.75 -0.58
N PHE A 152 -3.69 -17.46 -0.41
CA PHE A 152 -2.81 -16.59 0.38
C PHE A 152 -3.06 -16.81 1.87
N GLY A 153 -1.97 -17.03 2.61
CA GLY A 153 -1.99 -17.02 4.07
C GLY A 153 -2.46 -15.66 4.58
N ASN A 154 -3.24 -15.70 5.65
CA ASN A 154 -3.89 -14.54 6.24
C ASN A 154 -3.96 -14.60 7.77
N VAL A 155 -3.25 -15.53 8.42
CA VAL A 155 -3.14 -15.62 9.88
C VAL A 155 -2.71 -14.28 10.51
N ASP A 156 -1.79 -13.56 9.87
CA ASP A 156 -1.40 -12.20 10.23
C ASP A 156 -1.91 -11.19 9.20
N THR A 157 -2.88 -10.38 9.60
CA THR A 157 -3.52 -9.37 8.74
C THR A 157 -2.61 -8.20 8.39
N HIS A 158 -1.52 -7.99 9.14
CA HIS A 158 -0.54 -6.93 8.85
C HIS A 158 0.33 -7.25 7.64
N GLY A 159 0.46 -8.54 7.30
CA GLY A 159 1.40 -9.04 6.29
C GLY A 159 0.74 -9.80 5.13
N MET A 160 -0.51 -9.51 4.78
CA MET A 160 -1.16 -10.20 3.66
C MET A 160 -0.69 -9.66 2.30
N ALA A 161 -1.18 -10.27 1.22
CA ALA A 161 -0.95 -9.80 -0.14
C ALA A 161 -1.38 -8.34 -0.28
N SER A 162 -0.42 -7.45 -0.49
CA SER A 162 -0.66 -6.01 -0.42
C SER A 162 0.04 -5.20 -1.50
N SER A 163 -0.30 -3.90 -1.54
CA SER A 163 0.50 -2.86 -2.23
C SER A 163 0.69 -3.11 -3.73
N PHE A 164 -0.39 -3.52 -4.41
CA PHE A 164 -0.30 -3.87 -5.82
C PHE A 164 0.17 -2.67 -6.65
N THR A 165 1.25 -2.87 -7.39
CA THR A 165 1.91 -1.82 -8.16
C THR A 165 2.19 -2.33 -9.57
N ARG A 166 1.58 -1.68 -10.57
CA ARG A 166 1.74 -2.06 -11.98
C ARG A 166 3.00 -1.42 -12.57
N TRP A 167 3.71 -2.16 -13.42
CA TRP A 167 4.84 -1.62 -14.19
C TRP A 167 4.64 -1.76 -15.70
N ILE A 168 5.45 -1.02 -16.46
CA ILE A 168 5.39 -0.94 -17.93
C ILE A 168 5.72 -2.26 -18.62
N ASP A 169 6.35 -3.21 -17.92
CA ASP A 169 6.62 -4.57 -18.41
C ASP A 169 5.37 -5.48 -18.43
N GLY A 170 4.22 -4.94 -18.01
CA GLY A 170 2.94 -5.63 -18.00
C GLY A 170 2.76 -6.59 -16.83
N TRP A 171 3.63 -6.52 -15.81
CA TRP A 171 3.44 -7.24 -14.54
C TRP A 171 2.86 -6.33 -13.47
N ILE A 172 2.27 -6.98 -12.46
CA ILE A 172 1.84 -6.34 -11.23
C ILE A 172 2.69 -6.93 -10.11
N TYR A 173 3.24 -6.06 -9.28
CA TYR A 173 4.10 -6.36 -8.16
C TYR A 173 3.30 -6.25 -6.87
N GLY A 174 3.67 -7.00 -5.84
CA GLY A 174 3.02 -6.93 -4.53
C GLY A 174 3.90 -7.47 -3.42
N CYS A 175 3.45 -7.21 -2.19
CA CYS A 175 4.15 -7.58 -0.97
C CYS A 175 3.47 -8.76 -0.27
N HIS A 176 4.27 -9.56 0.44
CA HIS A 176 3.82 -10.67 1.29
C HIS A 176 4.62 -10.63 2.60
N GLY A 177 3.97 -10.76 3.75
CA GLY A 177 4.58 -10.58 5.07
C GLY A 177 5.01 -11.86 5.78
N PHE A 178 5.74 -11.68 6.88
CA PHE A 178 6.55 -12.68 7.54
C PHE A 178 5.78 -13.90 8.04
N SER A 179 4.67 -13.65 8.74
CA SER A 179 3.94 -14.67 9.49
C SER A 179 3.01 -15.52 8.62
N ASN A 180 2.77 -15.11 7.37
CA ASN A 180 1.87 -15.80 6.46
C ASN A 180 2.62 -16.89 5.68
N HIS A 181 1.90 -17.94 5.33
CA HIS A 181 2.35 -18.99 4.43
C HIS A 181 1.39 -19.10 3.26
N SER A 182 1.91 -18.96 2.04
CA SER A 182 1.08 -18.98 0.83
C SER A 182 1.64 -19.99 -0.17
N VAL A 183 0.75 -20.80 -0.76
CA VAL A 183 1.09 -21.70 -1.87
C VAL A 183 0.18 -21.37 -3.04
N ILE A 184 0.69 -20.54 -3.94
CA ILE A 184 -0.05 -20.00 -5.09
C ILE A 184 0.19 -20.91 -6.28
N GLN A 185 -0.90 -21.33 -6.94
CA GLN A 185 -0.84 -22.04 -8.22
C GLN A 185 -1.37 -21.11 -9.32
N ASP A 186 -0.57 -20.86 -10.36
CA ASP A 186 -1.02 -20.10 -11.53
C ASP A 186 -1.85 -20.95 -12.50
N ALA A 187 -2.48 -20.31 -13.49
CA ALA A 187 -3.30 -21.00 -14.49
C ALA A 187 -2.51 -21.98 -15.37
N SER A 188 -1.18 -21.84 -15.42
CA SER A 188 -0.28 -22.77 -16.12
C SER A 188 0.12 -23.98 -15.26
N GLY A 189 -0.31 -24.03 -13.99
CA GLY A 189 -0.02 -25.10 -13.04
C GLY A 189 1.30 -24.94 -12.28
N ASN A 190 2.04 -23.84 -12.46
CA ASN A 190 3.25 -23.59 -11.67
C ASN A 190 2.87 -23.22 -10.25
N LYS A 191 3.63 -23.72 -9.28
CA LYS A 191 3.45 -23.42 -7.86
C LYS A 191 4.55 -22.50 -7.37
N THR A 192 4.16 -21.45 -6.66
CA THR A 192 5.05 -20.55 -5.94
C THR A 192 4.69 -20.59 -4.47
N GLU A 193 5.65 -20.98 -3.64
CA GLU A 193 5.50 -21.03 -2.18
C GLU A 193 6.21 -19.82 -1.56
N MET A 194 5.48 -19.07 -0.73
CA MET A 194 5.99 -17.92 0.01
C MET A 194 5.88 -18.19 1.50
N THR A 195 7.04 -18.29 2.15
CA THR A 195 7.20 -18.37 3.60
C THR A 195 8.07 -17.18 3.99
N SER A 196 7.61 -16.29 4.87
CA SER A 196 8.29 -15.04 5.27
C SER A 196 7.91 -13.79 4.46
N GLY A 197 8.56 -12.66 4.81
CA GLY A 197 8.58 -11.48 3.99
C GLY A 197 9.07 -11.87 2.60
N ASN A 198 8.36 -11.43 1.58
CA ASN A 198 8.72 -11.59 0.19
C ASN A 198 8.08 -10.47 -0.61
N THR A 199 8.61 -10.23 -1.80
CA THR A 199 7.87 -9.52 -2.84
C THR A 199 7.67 -10.44 -4.01
N TYR A 200 6.59 -10.25 -4.75
CA TYR A 200 6.23 -11.10 -5.87
C TYR A 200 5.74 -10.26 -7.03
N ARG A 201 5.59 -10.92 -8.18
CA ARG A 201 4.90 -10.36 -9.33
C ARG A 201 3.99 -11.38 -10.00
N PHE A 202 2.92 -10.90 -10.61
CA PHE A 202 1.93 -11.74 -11.27
C PHE A 202 1.38 -11.10 -12.55
N ARG A 203 0.85 -11.96 -13.42
CA ARG A 203 0.22 -11.56 -14.67
C ARG A 203 -1.25 -11.20 -14.43
N PRO A 204 -1.75 -10.06 -14.96
CA PRO A 204 -3.12 -9.62 -14.70
C PRO A 204 -4.20 -10.58 -15.22
N GLU A 205 -3.84 -11.49 -16.12
CA GLU A 205 -4.72 -12.51 -16.69
C GLU A 205 -4.65 -13.87 -15.98
N GLY A 206 -3.85 -14.03 -14.92
CA GLY A 206 -3.77 -15.29 -14.16
C GLY A 206 -2.71 -16.29 -14.66
N SER A 207 -2.04 -15.99 -15.78
CA SER A 207 -1.18 -16.95 -16.50
C SER A 207 0.09 -17.34 -15.74
N ARG A 208 0.61 -16.46 -14.88
CA ARG A 208 1.91 -16.64 -14.23
C ARG A 208 2.04 -15.89 -12.90
N PHE A 209 2.65 -16.52 -11.90
CA PHE A 209 2.98 -15.92 -10.59
C PHE A 209 4.43 -16.26 -10.22
N GLU A 210 5.23 -15.28 -9.81
CA GLU A 210 6.65 -15.46 -9.51
C GLU A 210 7.08 -14.69 -8.27
N HIS A 211 8.00 -15.27 -7.50
CA HIS A 211 8.82 -14.50 -6.57
C HIS A 211 9.56 -13.38 -7.31
N PHE A 212 9.68 -12.24 -6.64
CA PHE A 212 10.54 -11.15 -7.08
C PHE A 212 11.75 -11.00 -6.15
N THR A 213 11.54 -10.89 -4.84
CA THR A 213 12.61 -10.91 -3.82
C THR A 213 12.22 -11.77 -2.62
N TYR A 214 13.23 -12.16 -1.85
CA TYR A 214 13.08 -13.00 -0.65
C TYR A 214 13.49 -12.25 0.60
N GLY A 215 12.95 -12.61 1.77
CA GLY A 215 13.33 -12.00 3.04
C GLY A 215 12.55 -10.72 3.34
N GLN A 216 13.04 -9.83 4.20
CA GLN A 216 12.22 -8.76 4.80
C GLN A 216 11.22 -9.32 5.83
N VAL A 217 10.58 -8.43 6.60
CA VAL A 217 9.60 -8.82 7.60
C VAL A 217 8.19 -8.59 7.06
N ASN A 218 7.72 -7.35 7.02
CA ASN A 218 6.38 -7.00 6.56
C ASN A 218 6.49 -5.84 5.56
N PRO A 219 6.84 -6.14 4.31
CA PRO A 219 6.85 -5.14 3.26
C PRO A 219 5.42 -4.63 3.02
N PHE A 220 5.26 -3.31 2.93
CA PHE A 220 3.98 -2.64 2.70
C PHE A 220 4.23 -1.28 2.03
N GLY A 221 3.83 -1.16 0.78
CA GLY A 221 4.05 -0.01 -0.08
C GLY A 221 5.17 -0.27 -1.07
N MET A 222 4.94 0.05 -2.35
CA MET A 222 5.94 -0.05 -3.40
C MET A 222 5.85 1.14 -4.35
N ALA A 223 6.98 1.55 -4.91
CA ALA A 223 7.03 2.57 -5.95
C ALA A 223 8.12 2.25 -6.97
N PHE A 224 7.84 2.58 -8.23
CA PHE A 224 8.86 2.61 -9.27
C PHE A 224 9.32 4.04 -9.53
N ASP A 225 10.62 4.22 -9.80
CA ASP A 225 11.09 5.41 -10.50
C ASP A 225 10.92 5.27 -12.03
N PRO A 226 11.10 6.36 -12.82
CA PRO A 226 11.03 6.30 -14.28
C PRO A 226 12.06 5.38 -14.96
N LEU A 227 13.13 4.98 -14.26
CA LEU A 227 14.16 4.08 -14.77
C LEU A 227 13.82 2.60 -14.52
N GLY A 228 12.77 2.32 -13.74
CA GLY A 228 12.34 0.97 -13.39
C GLY A 228 13.03 0.39 -12.16
N ASN A 229 13.68 1.22 -11.35
CA ASN A 229 14.11 0.81 -10.01
C ASN A 229 12.86 0.67 -9.13
N LEU A 230 12.70 -0.49 -8.52
CA LEU A 230 11.58 -0.78 -7.62
C LEU A 230 12.00 -0.56 -6.17
N TYR A 231 11.27 0.28 -5.46
CA TYR A 231 11.44 0.51 -4.04
C TYR A 231 10.27 -0.08 -3.27
N ASP A 232 10.53 -0.55 -2.07
CA ASP A 232 9.47 -0.95 -1.16
C ASP A 232 9.80 -0.54 0.28
N ALA A 233 8.75 -0.23 1.03
CA ALA A 233 8.83 0.07 2.44
C ALA A 233 8.65 -1.21 3.25
N ASP A 234 9.48 -1.43 4.28
CA ASP A 234 9.40 -2.61 5.13
C ASP A 234 9.34 -2.25 6.63
N CYS A 235 8.42 -2.89 7.34
CA CYS A 235 8.37 -2.81 8.79
C CYS A 235 9.46 -3.70 9.42
N HIS A 236 10.00 -3.28 10.57
CA HIS A 236 10.93 -4.06 11.41
C HIS A 236 12.31 -4.47 10.86
N SER A 237 12.62 -4.37 9.56
CA SER A 237 14.00 -4.56 9.05
C SER A 237 14.69 -3.24 8.72
N MET A 238 14.60 -2.76 7.48
CA MET A 238 15.06 -1.44 7.04
C MET A 238 13.87 -0.68 6.45
N PRO A 239 13.84 0.66 6.57
CA PRO A 239 12.66 1.44 6.21
C PRO A 239 12.31 1.37 4.73
N VAL A 240 13.31 1.41 3.84
CA VAL A 240 13.12 1.24 2.38
C VAL A 240 14.28 0.45 1.77
N TYR A 241 13.95 -0.47 0.86
CA TYR A 241 14.91 -1.15 0.00
C TYR A 241 14.76 -0.73 -1.48
N HIS A 242 15.85 -0.87 -2.23
CA HIS A 242 15.82 -0.94 -3.69
C HIS A 242 15.87 -2.42 -4.03
N LEU A 243 14.78 -2.93 -4.58
CA LEU A 243 14.56 -4.34 -4.83
C LEU A 243 15.24 -4.81 -6.11
N LEU A 244 16.20 -5.72 -5.95
CA LEU A 244 16.86 -6.41 -7.04
C LEU A 244 16.25 -7.79 -7.21
N ARG A 245 15.81 -8.11 -8.43
CA ARG A 245 15.18 -9.40 -8.74
C ARG A 245 16.06 -10.59 -8.29
N GLY A 246 15.48 -11.48 -7.50
CA GLY A 246 16.13 -12.68 -6.96
C GLY A 246 17.02 -12.43 -5.74
N ALA A 247 17.18 -11.18 -5.30
CA ALA A 247 17.94 -10.89 -4.08
C ALA A 247 17.18 -11.34 -2.82
N SER A 248 17.95 -11.61 -1.77
CA SER A 248 17.41 -11.83 -0.42
C SER A 248 17.74 -10.62 0.44
N TYR A 249 16.79 -10.15 1.25
CA TYR A 249 17.00 -9.07 2.21
C TYR A 249 16.94 -9.58 3.65
N PRO A 250 17.53 -8.86 4.62
CA PRO A 250 17.53 -9.26 6.02
C PRO A 250 16.10 -9.39 6.59
N HIS A 251 15.92 -10.31 7.53
CA HIS A 251 14.75 -10.37 8.41
C HIS A 251 15.12 -11.09 9.71
N PHE A 252 14.16 -11.28 10.61
CA PHE A 252 14.39 -11.85 11.93
C PHE A 252 15.13 -13.19 11.90
N GLY A 253 16.36 -13.19 12.43
CA GLY A 253 17.17 -14.39 12.65
C GLY A 253 17.76 -15.05 11.40
N LYS A 254 17.53 -14.52 10.19
CA LYS A 254 18.08 -15.14 8.97
C LYS A 254 19.51 -14.72 8.72
N VAL A 255 20.31 -15.72 8.39
CA VAL A 255 21.71 -15.55 7.97
C VAL A 255 21.74 -15.43 6.45
N ALA A 256 22.56 -14.52 5.95
CA ALA A 256 22.74 -14.33 4.52
C ALA A 256 23.26 -15.62 3.86
N GLY A 257 22.77 -15.90 2.64
CA GLY A 257 23.31 -16.97 1.82
C GLY A 257 24.71 -16.62 1.26
N PRO A 258 25.31 -17.49 0.43
CA PRO A 258 26.65 -17.28 -0.13
C PRO A 258 26.83 -15.96 -0.91
N LEU A 259 25.77 -15.44 -1.53
CA LEU A 259 25.78 -14.16 -2.25
C LEU A 259 25.61 -12.94 -1.34
N GLY A 260 25.37 -13.14 -0.04
CA GLY A 260 25.01 -12.06 0.87
C GLY A 260 23.55 -11.63 0.75
N PHE A 261 23.20 -10.57 1.48
CA PHE A 261 21.94 -9.87 1.30
C PHE A 261 22.03 -8.83 0.19
N GLY A 262 20.88 -8.44 -0.34
CA GLY A 262 20.73 -7.27 -1.18
C GLY A 262 21.23 -6.00 -0.48
N PRO A 263 21.58 -4.96 -1.25
CA PRO A 263 22.21 -3.78 -0.71
C PRO A 263 21.24 -2.95 0.13
N THR A 264 21.73 -2.42 1.25
CA THR A 264 21.00 -1.48 2.10
C THR A 264 21.05 -0.07 1.51
N MET A 265 19.91 0.63 1.48
CA MET A 265 19.85 2.05 1.09
C MET A 265 19.88 3.01 2.28
N ILE A 266 19.26 2.60 3.39
CA ILE A 266 19.03 3.44 4.58
C ILE A 266 19.63 2.73 5.78
N ASN A 267 20.48 3.42 6.53
CA ASN A 267 21.23 2.88 7.67
C ASN A 267 20.65 3.28 9.03
N HIS A 268 19.43 3.83 9.04
CA HIS A 268 18.66 4.21 10.22
C HIS A 268 17.19 3.84 9.99
N ASN A 269 16.35 3.95 11.01
CA ASN A 269 14.98 3.43 11.00
C ASN A 269 13.89 4.52 10.92
N HIS A 270 14.25 5.76 10.60
CA HIS A 270 13.35 6.92 10.70
C HIS A 270 12.67 7.07 12.08
N GLY A 271 13.33 6.61 13.14
CA GLY A 271 12.78 6.60 14.51
C GLY A 271 11.54 5.71 14.67
N SER A 272 11.34 4.74 13.77
CA SER A 272 10.14 3.91 13.69
C SER A 272 10.45 2.42 13.75
N THR A 273 9.46 1.65 14.19
CA THR A 273 9.41 0.20 14.05
C THR A 273 8.47 -0.24 12.91
N GLY A 274 7.65 0.69 12.39
CA GLY A 274 6.68 0.45 11.33
C GLY A 274 6.73 1.57 10.30
N ILE A 275 7.24 1.25 9.12
CA ILE A 275 7.28 2.11 7.95
C ILE A 275 6.49 1.39 6.86
N CYS A 276 5.65 2.13 6.16
CA CYS A 276 4.84 1.63 5.07
C CYS A 276 4.66 2.73 4.03
N GLY A 277 4.04 2.44 2.89
CA GLY A 277 3.63 3.45 1.91
C GLY A 277 4.80 4.28 1.38
N VAL A 278 5.32 3.96 0.20
CA VAL A 278 6.39 4.72 -0.43
C VAL A 278 5.91 5.26 -1.77
N ALA A 279 6.18 6.53 -2.05
CA ALA A 279 5.95 7.16 -3.33
C ALA A 279 7.24 7.76 -3.88
N PHE A 280 7.56 7.51 -5.14
CA PHE A 280 8.62 8.22 -5.84
C PHE A 280 8.03 9.42 -6.59
N TYR A 281 8.55 10.63 -6.34
CA TYR A 281 8.04 11.84 -6.98
C TYR A 281 8.81 12.14 -8.27
N SER A 282 8.26 11.70 -9.40
CA SER A 282 8.81 11.90 -10.75
C SER A 282 8.19 13.08 -11.52
N ALA A 283 7.25 13.82 -10.91
CA ALA A 283 6.67 15.02 -11.51
C ALA A 283 7.54 16.26 -11.27
N ASN A 284 7.21 17.35 -11.97
CA ASN A 284 7.94 18.62 -11.91
C ASN A 284 7.15 19.77 -11.29
N HIS A 285 6.01 19.48 -10.63
CA HIS A 285 5.16 20.51 -10.01
C HIS A 285 5.72 20.97 -8.66
N PHE A 286 6.29 20.06 -7.86
CA PHE A 286 7.01 20.44 -6.65
C PHE A 286 8.36 21.11 -7.00
N PRO A 287 8.87 22.01 -6.13
CA PRO A 287 10.20 22.60 -6.30
C PRO A 287 11.29 21.53 -6.46
N SER A 288 12.37 21.85 -7.18
CA SER A 288 13.42 20.89 -7.57
C SER A 288 14.04 20.09 -6.42
N HIS A 289 14.04 20.64 -5.20
CA HIS A 289 14.50 19.94 -4.00
C HIS A 289 13.67 18.69 -3.64
N TYR A 290 12.40 18.63 -4.03
CA TYR A 290 11.47 17.53 -3.77
C TYR A 290 11.34 16.55 -4.93
N GLN A 291 11.87 16.92 -6.10
CA GLN A 291 11.87 16.06 -7.28
C GLN A 291 12.85 14.89 -7.07
N GLU A 292 12.53 13.75 -7.69
CA GLU A 292 13.35 12.54 -7.62
C GLU A 292 13.63 12.08 -6.18
N SER A 293 12.66 12.33 -5.29
CA SER A 293 12.71 11.95 -3.87
C SER A 293 11.70 10.84 -3.59
N LEU A 294 12.01 10.03 -2.58
CA LEU A 294 11.05 9.13 -1.95
C LEU A 294 10.30 9.87 -0.85
N PHE A 295 8.98 9.73 -0.87
CA PHE A 295 8.10 10.12 0.23
C PHE A 295 7.63 8.87 0.96
N ILE A 296 7.92 8.78 2.25
CA ILE A 296 7.82 7.54 3.03
C ILE A 296 6.86 7.76 4.19
N CYS A 297 5.79 6.96 4.26
CA CYS A 297 4.80 7.08 5.32
C CYS A 297 5.27 6.41 6.62
N ASN A 298 5.05 7.11 7.73
CA ASN A 298 5.39 6.63 9.05
C ASN A 298 4.17 6.75 9.98
N PRO A 299 3.32 5.72 10.04
CA PRO A 299 2.15 5.73 10.90
C PRO A 299 2.53 5.74 12.38
N VAL A 300 3.67 5.15 12.78
CA VAL A 300 4.09 5.10 14.19
C VAL A 300 4.36 6.50 14.75
N THR A 301 4.90 7.40 13.92
CA THR A 301 5.25 8.75 14.35
C THR A 301 4.37 9.86 13.78
N GLY A 302 3.40 9.53 12.93
CA GLY A 302 2.48 10.50 12.32
C GLY A 302 3.21 11.45 11.37
N ARG A 303 4.06 10.90 10.49
CA ARG A 303 4.91 11.68 9.59
C ARG A 303 4.96 11.10 8.18
N VAL A 304 5.26 11.97 7.22
CA VAL A 304 5.75 11.58 5.90
C VAL A 304 7.17 12.11 5.77
N HIS A 305 8.14 11.21 5.62
CA HIS A 305 9.55 11.57 5.43
C HIS A 305 9.84 11.87 3.97
N GLN A 306 10.92 12.62 3.72
CA GLN A 306 11.49 12.79 2.40
C GLN A 306 12.93 12.29 2.41
N ASP A 307 13.23 11.33 1.54
CA ASP A 307 14.59 10.87 1.30
C ASP A 307 14.97 11.14 -0.15
N ARG A 308 16.07 11.89 -0.35
CA ARG A 308 16.68 12.04 -1.67
C ARG A 308 17.58 10.85 -1.93
N LEU A 309 17.70 10.44 -3.20
CA LEU A 309 18.51 9.29 -3.57
C LEU A 309 19.84 9.73 -4.16
N LYS A 310 20.94 9.27 -3.57
CA LYS A 310 22.28 9.42 -4.13
C LYS A 310 22.76 8.09 -4.65
N GLN A 311 23.15 8.02 -5.92
CA GLN A 311 23.69 6.79 -6.49
C GLN A 311 24.94 6.31 -5.73
N PHE A 312 24.97 5.02 -5.39
CA PHE A 312 26.08 4.38 -4.69
C PHE A 312 26.27 2.94 -5.16
N GLY A 313 27.28 2.71 -6.00
CA GLY A 313 27.52 1.40 -6.62
C GLY A 313 26.34 0.99 -7.50
N SER A 314 25.80 -0.21 -7.24
CA SER A 314 24.62 -0.76 -7.92
C SER A 314 23.28 -0.44 -7.24
N THR A 315 23.29 0.44 -6.23
CA THR A 315 22.10 0.86 -5.49
C THR A 315 22.12 2.38 -5.25
N PHE A 316 21.28 2.84 -4.32
CA PHE A 316 21.21 4.20 -3.83
C PHE A 316 21.54 4.24 -2.34
N GLN A 317 22.02 5.38 -1.88
CA GLN A 317 22.07 5.76 -0.48
C GLN A 317 21.04 6.86 -0.26
N ALA A 318 20.18 6.69 0.75
CA ALA A 318 19.25 7.74 1.14
C ALA A 318 19.98 8.91 1.80
N ASP A 319 19.70 10.11 1.30
CA ASP A 319 20.05 11.39 1.89
C ASP A 319 18.77 11.98 2.52
N THR A 320 18.59 11.72 3.81
CA THR A 320 17.38 12.09 4.54
C THR A 320 17.26 13.59 4.72
N GLN A 321 16.12 14.11 4.26
CA GLN A 321 15.76 15.52 4.37
C GLN A 321 14.86 15.74 5.60
N PRO A 322 14.58 17.01 5.98
CA PRO A 322 13.56 17.29 6.99
C PRO A 322 12.22 16.64 6.62
N ASP A 323 11.45 16.19 7.62
CA ASP A 323 10.15 15.57 7.36
C ASP A 323 9.27 16.46 6.47
N PHE A 324 8.65 15.84 5.45
CA PHE A 324 7.78 16.53 4.50
C PHE A 324 6.42 16.85 5.12
N ILE A 325 5.83 15.93 5.88
CA ILE A 325 4.58 16.18 6.62
C ILE A 325 4.81 15.82 8.07
N ARG A 326 4.48 16.75 8.97
CA ARG A 326 4.31 16.47 10.40
C ARG A 326 2.90 16.86 10.80
N CYS A 327 2.29 16.12 11.72
CA CYS A 327 1.00 16.47 12.28
C CYS A 327 1.04 16.42 13.80
N ASN A 328 0.47 17.45 14.44
CA ASN A 328 0.28 17.47 15.90
C ASN A 328 -1.02 16.79 16.35
N ASP A 329 -1.77 16.18 15.42
CA ASP A 329 -2.87 15.28 15.74
C ASP A 329 -2.30 13.86 15.99
N PRO A 330 -2.45 13.29 17.21
CA PRO A 330 -1.98 11.94 17.50
C PRO A 330 -2.70 10.84 16.70
N TRP A 331 -3.80 11.14 16.02
CA TRP A 331 -4.56 10.21 15.17
C TRP A 331 -4.06 10.14 13.72
N PHE A 332 -3.22 11.08 13.26
CA PHE A 332 -2.66 11.02 11.91
C PHE A 332 -1.75 9.78 11.77
N ARG A 333 -2.13 8.87 10.87
CA ARG A 333 -1.50 7.59 10.57
C ARG A 333 -1.39 7.45 9.05
N PRO A 334 -0.43 8.14 8.40
CA PRO A 334 -0.25 7.95 6.96
C PRO A 334 0.19 6.51 6.70
N VAL A 335 -0.55 5.80 5.85
CA VAL A 335 -0.31 4.38 5.53
C VAL A 335 0.05 4.12 4.07
N ASP A 336 -0.33 5.03 3.17
CA ASP A 336 0.05 4.95 1.77
C ASP A 336 0.21 6.34 1.16
N ALA A 337 1.03 6.41 0.10
CA ALA A 337 1.23 7.63 -0.67
C ALA A 337 1.28 7.30 -2.17
N ALA A 338 0.71 8.18 -2.99
CA ALA A 338 0.74 8.03 -4.44
C ALA A 338 0.95 9.38 -5.13
N LEU A 339 1.79 9.39 -6.17
CA LEU A 339 1.88 10.51 -7.10
C LEU A 339 0.65 10.48 -8.02
N GLY A 340 -0.14 11.54 -8.00
CA GLY A 340 -1.29 11.71 -8.88
C GLY A 340 -0.90 12.20 -10.28
N PRO A 341 -1.79 12.01 -11.27
CA PRO A 341 -1.57 12.47 -12.65
C PRO A 341 -1.56 14.00 -12.78
N ASP A 342 -2.06 14.71 -11.79
CA ASP A 342 -2.03 16.17 -11.62
C ASP A 342 -0.73 16.68 -10.98
N GLY A 343 0.20 15.80 -10.64
CA GLY A 343 1.46 16.14 -9.99
C GLY A 343 1.34 16.39 -8.49
N ALA A 344 0.17 16.18 -7.87
CA ALA A 344 0.00 16.23 -6.42
C ALA A 344 0.42 14.91 -5.76
N LEU A 345 0.79 14.98 -4.49
CA LEU A 345 1.05 13.78 -3.67
C LEU A 345 -0.19 13.49 -2.82
N TYR A 346 -0.77 12.31 -3.02
CA TYR A 346 -1.96 11.83 -2.32
C TYR A 346 -1.54 10.97 -1.15
N ILE A 347 -2.12 11.20 0.03
CA ILE A 347 -1.80 10.47 1.27
C ILE A 347 -3.07 9.78 1.78
N ALA A 348 -2.97 8.48 2.07
CA ALA A 348 -3.99 7.74 2.80
C ALA A 348 -3.71 7.84 4.30
N ASP A 349 -4.62 8.46 5.04
CA ASP A 349 -4.56 8.56 6.49
C ASP A 349 -5.47 7.51 7.13
N PHE A 350 -4.90 6.52 7.81
CA PHE A 350 -5.62 5.49 8.56
C PHE A 350 -6.19 6.10 9.86
N TYR A 351 -7.17 6.98 9.71
CA TYR A 351 -7.81 7.66 10.82
C TYR A 351 -8.86 6.75 11.46
N ASN A 352 -8.51 6.13 12.58
CA ASN A 352 -9.35 5.12 13.23
C ASN A 352 -10.27 5.71 14.31
N ALA A 353 -11.11 6.68 13.95
CA ALA A 353 -11.98 7.43 14.88
C ALA A 353 -12.98 6.58 15.67
#